data_AF-A0A3S1IR31-F1
#
_entry.id   AF-A0A3S1IR31-F1
#
_cell.length_a   1.000
_cell.length_b   1.000
_cell.length_c   1.000
_cell.angle_alpha   90.00
_cell.angle_beta   90.00
_cell.angle_gamma   90.00
#
_symmetry.space_group_name_H-M   'P 1'
#
loop_
_entity.id
_entity.type
_entity.pdbx_description
1 polymer ?
#
loop_
_entity_poly.entity_id
_entity_poly.type
_entity_poly.pdbx_seq_one_letter_code
_entity_poly.pdbx_strand_id
1 'polypeptide(L)'
;ALANAGANADTRTLRLEVMQDAELAARLGVESPFFIAVDRVRSNADDGHAISIERSRLPLSPELEDVPLRGLREGSLHQTLRGAGLVPDHGEEWVDIEMLSAEDAAILDCAPGAPFLRTRRLTRAADG
;
A
#
# COMPACT_ATOMS: atom_id res chain seq x y z
N ALA A 1 -10.42 10.10 -0.19
CA ALA A 1 -9.97 11.51 -0.21
C ALA A 1 -8.85 11.75 -1.24
N LEU A 2 -7.79 10.94 -1.34
CA LEU A 2 -6.69 11.13 -2.33
C LEU A 2 -6.99 10.68 -3.77
N ALA A 3 -8.08 9.95 -4.02
CA ALA A 3 -8.45 9.51 -5.36
C ALA A 3 -8.82 10.66 -6.32
N ASN A 4 -9.21 11.83 -5.78
CA ASN A 4 -9.60 13.00 -6.57
C ASN A 4 -8.59 14.15 -6.52
N ALA A 5 -7.48 14.01 -5.77
CA ALA A 5 -6.51 15.09 -5.56
C ALA A 5 -5.20 14.91 -6.35
N GLY A 6 -5.03 13.79 -7.06
CA GLY A 6 -3.84 13.53 -7.87
C GLY A 6 -4.13 13.68 -9.35
N ALA A 7 -3.48 14.67 -9.96
CA ALA A 7 -3.24 14.80 -11.39
C ALA A 7 -2.93 13.45 -12.07
N ASN A 8 -3.18 13.35 -13.38
CA ASN A 8 -2.78 12.24 -14.26
C ASN A 8 -1.56 11.48 -13.70
N ALA A 9 -1.79 10.31 -13.10
CA ALA A 9 -0.75 9.55 -12.43
C ALA A 9 -0.85 8.07 -12.80
N ASP A 10 0.27 7.52 -13.24
CA ASP A 10 0.42 6.10 -13.50
C ASP A 10 0.87 5.39 -12.23
N THR A 11 0.49 4.11 -12.12
CA THR A 11 0.89 3.26 -10.99
C THR A 11 1.61 2.03 -11.51
N ARG A 12 2.75 1.71 -10.89
CA ARG A 12 3.48 0.47 -11.11
C ARG A 12 3.69 -0.30 -9.81
N THR A 13 3.41 -1.59 -9.81
CA THR A 13 3.71 -2.48 -8.68
C THR A 13 5.21 -2.75 -8.63
N LEU A 14 5.81 -2.56 -7.46
CA LEU A 14 7.21 -2.87 -7.14
C LEU A 14 7.34 -4.23 -6.45
N ARG A 15 6.40 -4.55 -5.55
CA ARG A 15 6.36 -5.79 -4.79
C ARG A 15 4.95 -6.32 -4.70
N LEU A 16 4.80 -7.62 -4.92
CA LEU A 16 3.55 -8.34 -4.70
C LEU A 16 3.87 -9.78 -4.27
N GLU A 17 3.92 -10.03 -2.96
CA GLU A 17 4.30 -11.33 -2.42
C GLU A 17 3.75 -11.54 -1.01
N VAL A 18 3.83 -12.78 -0.52
CA VAL A 18 3.58 -13.09 0.89
C VAL A 18 4.84 -12.79 1.70
N MET A 19 4.67 -12.11 2.84
CA MET A 19 5.71 -11.87 3.83
C MET A 19 5.24 -12.30 5.21
N GLN A 20 6.19 -12.57 6.10
CA GLN A 20 5.93 -12.83 7.52
C GLN A 20 6.32 -11.60 8.35
N ASP A 21 5.42 -11.14 9.23
CA ASP A 21 5.63 -10.00 10.12
C ASP A 21 4.84 -10.18 11.43
N ALA A 22 5.46 -10.87 12.39
CA ALA A 22 4.83 -11.14 13.68
C ALA A 22 4.61 -9.87 14.53
N GLU A 23 5.43 -8.83 14.35
CA GLU A 23 5.29 -7.58 15.09
C GLU A 23 4.08 -6.78 14.58
N LEU A 24 3.89 -6.71 13.26
CA LEU A 24 2.68 -6.13 12.68
C LEU A 24 1.43 -6.91 13.11
N ALA A 25 1.49 -8.24 13.11
CA ALA A 25 0.37 -9.06 13.55
C ALA A 25 -0.03 -8.76 15.00
N ALA A 26 0.93 -8.74 15.92
CA ALA A 26 0.71 -8.40 17.31
C ALA A 26 0.15 -6.97 17.49
N ARG A 27 0.66 -5.99 16.74
CA ARG A 27 0.17 -4.59 16.78
C ARG A 27 -1.27 -4.46 16.28
N LEU A 28 -1.66 -5.25 15.27
CA LEU A 28 -3.00 -5.19 14.68
C LEU A 28 -4.03 -6.08 15.38
N GLY A 29 -3.57 -7.00 16.25
CA GLY A 29 -4.42 -7.98 16.91
C GLY A 29 -4.87 -9.11 15.98
N VAL A 30 -4.09 -9.44 14.94
CA VAL A 30 -4.40 -10.52 14.01
C VAL A 30 -3.61 -11.77 14.35
N GLU A 31 -4.24 -12.95 14.22
CA GLU A 31 -3.65 -14.22 14.66
C GLU A 31 -2.50 -14.68 13.75
N SER A 32 -2.66 -14.54 12.44
CA SER A 32 -1.68 -14.97 11.45
C SER A 32 -0.58 -13.92 11.28
N PRO A 33 0.71 -14.31 11.28
CA PRO A 33 1.82 -13.41 11.00
C PRO A 33 2.05 -13.21 9.49
N PHE A 34 1.24 -13.81 8.62
CA PHE A 34 1.41 -13.74 7.18
C PHE A 34 0.58 -12.64 6.55
N PHE A 35 1.23 -11.81 5.74
CA PHE A 35 0.62 -10.69 5.03
C PHE A 35 0.99 -10.74 3.55
N ILE A 36 0.09 -10.25 2.70
CA ILE A 36 0.40 -9.90 1.33
C ILE A 36 0.96 -8.46 1.33
N ALA A 37 2.22 -8.33 0.93
CA ALA A 37 2.86 -7.05 0.68
C ALA A 37 2.51 -6.57 -0.73
N VAL A 38 1.90 -5.39 -0.82
CA VAL A 38 1.68 -4.69 -2.08
C VAL A 38 2.41 -3.35 -2.00
N ASP A 39 3.59 -3.28 -2.62
CA ASP A 39 4.35 -2.03 -2.73
C ASP A 39 4.22 -1.50 -4.16
N ARG A 40 3.93 -0.21 -4.28
CA ARG A 40 3.66 0.45 -5.56
C ARG A 40 4.35 1.81 -5.58
N VAL A 41 4.71 2.25 -6.78
CA VAL A 41 5.09 3.64 -7.05
C VAL A 41 4.01 4.28 -7.89
N ARG A 42 3.68 5.53 -7.57
CA ARG A 42 2.91 6.40 -8.43
C ARG A 42 3.82 7.42 -9.06
N SER A 43 3.64 7.64 -10.35
CA SER A 43 4.38 8.62 -11.13
C SER A 43 3.43 9.61 -11.77
N ASN A 44 3.85 10.85 -11.94
CA ASN A 44 3.19 11.79 -12.84
C ASN A 44 3.18 11.19 -14.26
N ALA A 45 2.02 11.12 -14.91
CA ALA A 45 1.90 10.49 -16.23
C ALA A 45 2.51 11.34 -17.35
N ASP A 46 2.69 12.65 -17.13
CA ASP A 46 3.21 13.56 -18.16
C ASP A 46 4.74 13.42 -18.33
N ASP A 47 5.48 13.23 -17.23
CA ASP A 47 6.96 13.18 -17.21
C ASP A 47 7.54 11.90 -16.60
N GLY A 48 6.71 11.02 -16.05
CA GLY A 48 7.12 9.77 -15.41
C GLY A 48 7.75 9.94 -14.03
N HIS A 49 7.88 11.16 -13.52
CA HIS A 49 8.53 11.42 -12.23
C HIS A 49 7.75 10.77 -11.09
N ALA A 50 8.44 10.02 -10.23
CA ALA A 50 7.83 9.32 -9.10
C ALA A 50 7.39 10.31 -8.02
N ILE A 51 6.10 10.31 -7.69
CA ILE A 51 5.50 11.26 -6.74
C ILE A 51 5.08 10.61 -5.41
N SER A 52 4.99 9.28 -5.35
CA SER A 52 4.59 8.57 -4.14
C SER A 52 5.03 7.11 -4.15
N ILE A 53 5.40 6.59 -2.98
CA ILE A 53 5.52 5.15 -2.72
C ILE A 53 4.35 4.75 -1.82
N GLU A 54 3.62 3.70 -2.21
CA GLU A 54 2.49 3.16 -1.46
C GLU A 54 2.84 1.76 -0.97
N ARG A 55 2.76 1.52 0.34
CA ARG A 55 3.05 0.21 0.95
C ARG A 55 1.84 -0.31 1.72
N SER A 56 1.12 -1.26 1.13
CA SER A 56 -0.05 -1.89 1.74
C SER A 56 0.28 -3.28 2.28
N ARG A 57 -0.23 -3.61 3.47
CA ARG A 57 -0.11 -4.93 4.08
C ARG A 57 -1.51 -5.46 4.35
N LEU A 58 -1.85 -6.57 3.71
CA LEU A 58 -3.15 -7.23 3.83
C LEU A 58 -2.93 -8.54 4.58
N PRO A 59 -3.70 -8.88 5.63
CA PRO A 59 -3.64 -10.22 6.20
C PRO A 59 -3.83 -11.26 5.09
N LEU A 60 -3.01 -12.32 5.09
CA LEU A 60 -3.19 -13.42 4.16
C LEU A 60 -4.47 -14.16 4.55
N SER A 61 -5.50 -14.08 3.71
CA SER A 61 -6.80 -14.73 3.88
C SER A 61 -7.15 -15.57 2.65
N PRO A 62 -8.08 -16.53 2.76
CA PRO A 62 -8.52 -17.34 1.62
C PRO A 62 -9.03 -16.50 0.44
N GLU A 63 -9.65 -15.35 0.69
CA GLU A 63 -10.19 -14.48 -0.36
C GLU A 63 -9.10 -13.77 -1.18
N LEU A 64 -7.87 -13.71 -0.65
CA LEU A 64 -6.73 -13.01 -1.26
C LEU A 64 -5.55 -13.94 -1.59
N GLU A 65 -5.62 -15.23 -1.31
CA GLU A 65 -4.49 -16.17 -1.41
C GLU A 65 -3.89 -16.25 -2.83
N ASP A 66 -4.72 -16.06 -3.86
CA ASP A 66 -4.33 -16.08 -5.27
C ASP A 66 -3.68 -14.76 -5.74
N VAL A 67 -3.80 -13.67 -4.97
CA VAL A 67 -3.35 -12.33 -5.40
C VAL A 67 -1.84 -12.27 -5.68
N PRO A 68 -0.94 -12.84 -4.86
CA PRO A 68 0.48 -12.91 -5.17
C PRO A 68 0.81 -13.57 -6.51
N LEU A 69 -0.01 -14.54 -6.94
CA LEU A 69 0.21 -15.29 -8.18
C LEU A 69 -0.44 -14.63 -9.40
N ARG A 70 -1.64 -14.07 -9.25
CA ARG A 70 -2.44 -13.53 -10.36
C ARG A 70 -2.27 -12.03 -10.58
N GLY A 71 -1.70 -11.31 -9.62
CA GLY A 71 -1.65 -9.86 -9.66
C GLY A 71 -2.91 -9.20 -9.13
N LEU A 72 -2.91 -7.87 -9.15
CA LEU A 72 -4.08 -7.05 -8.78
C LEU A 72 -5.08 -7.01 -9.94
N ARG A 73 -6.38 -7.07 -9.61
CA ARG A 73 -7.47 -6.90 -10.57
C ARG A 73 -7.37 -5.53 -11.23
N GLU A 74 -7.17 -5.52 -12.54
CA GLU A 74 -6.97 -4.30 -13.35
C GLU A 74 -5.86 -3.39 -12.79
N GLY A 75 -4.85 -3.96 -12.11
CA GLY A 75 -3.78 -3.19 -11.46
C GLY A 75 -4.22 -2.40 -10.21
N SER A 76 -5.47 -2.55 -9.75
CA SER A 76 -6.06 -1.75 -8.67
C SER A 76 -6.27 -2.56 -7.40
N LEU A 77 -5.59 -2.18 -6.33
CA LEU A 77 -5.79 -2.79 -5.01
C LEU A 77 -7.23 -2.65 -4.52
N HIS A 78 -7.86 -1.48 -4.74
CA HIS A 78 -9.25 -1.27 -4.34
C HIS A 78 -10.20 -2.20 -5.09
N GLN A 79 -10.02 -2.38 -6.40
CA GLN A 79 -10.86 -3.32 -7.14
C GLN A 79 -10.61 -4.78 -6.73
N THR A 80 -9.37 -5.16 -6.43
CA THR A 80 -9.03 -6.49 -5.89
C THR A 80 -9.79 -6.74 -4.59
N LEU A 81 -9.68 -5.84 -3.61
CA LEU A 81 -10.34 -5.98 -2.30
C LEU A 81 -11.87 -6.05 -2.43
N ARG A 82 -12.46 -5.12 -3.20
CA ARG A 82 -13.91 -5.13 -3.45
C ARG A 82 -14.37 -6.41 -4.15
N GLY A 83 -13.59 -6.90 -5.12
CA GLY A 83 -13.88 -8.15 -5.84
C GLY A 83 -13.83 -9.39 -4.93
N ALA A 84 -13.01 -9.33 -3.88
CA ALA A 84 -12.92 -10.34 -2.82
C ALA A 84 -13.99 -10.16 -1.72
N GLY A 85 -14.91 -9.20 -1.84
CA GLY A 85 -15.93 -8.91 -0.82
C GLY A 85 -15.41 -8.12 0.38
N LEU A 86 -14.15 -7.69 0.38
CA LEU A 86 -13.54 -6.91 1.45
C LEU A 86 -13.87 -5.43 1.26
N VAL A 87 -14.88 -4.97 2.00
CA VAL A 87 -15.38 -3.59 1.94
C VAL A 87 -14.87 -2.81 3.16
N PRO A 88 -14.11 -1.71 2.96
CA PRO A 88 -13.76 -0.79 4.03
C PRO A 88 -15.00 -0.27 4.77
N ASP A 89 -15.00 -0.36 6.09
CA ASP A 89 -16.07 0.19 6.94
C ASP A 89 -15.58 1.40 7.74
N HIS A 90 -14.51 1.21 8.52
CA HIS A 90 -13.92 2.26 9.34
C HIS A 90 -12.39 2.16 9.37
N GLY A 91 -11.74 3.17 9.93
CA GLY A 91 -10.29 3.20 9.99
C GLY A 91 -9.75 4.47 10.62
N GLU A 92 -8.43 4.46 10.80
CA GLU A 92 -7.66 5.56 11.33
C GLU A 92 -6.61 5.97 10.30
N GLU A 93 -6.36 7.28 10.19
CA GLU A 93 -5.35 7.84 9.31
C GLU A 93 -4.47 8.81 10.11
N TRP A 94 -3.16 8.63 9.97
CA TRP A 94 -2.14 9.49 10.56
C TRP A 94 -1.36 10.14 9.44
N VAL A 95 -0.99 11.40 9.65
CA VAL A 95 -0.18 12.19 8.73
C VAL A 95 0.98 12.77 9.51
N ASP A 96 2.18 12.56 9.00
CA ASP A 96 3.42 13.12 9.55
C ASP A 96 4.44 13.37 8.42
N ILE A 97 5.64 13.85 8.79
CA ILE A 97 6.76 14.01 7.86
C ILE A 97 7.78 12.92 8.15
N GLU A 98 8.23 12.23 7.11
CA GLU A 98 9.32 11.26 7.17
C GLU A 98 10.51 11.77 6.36
N MET A 99 11.72 11.55 6.90
CA MET A 99 12.95 11.80 6.17
C MET A 99 13.30 10.52 5.41
N LEU A 100 13.35 10.60 4.08
CA LEU A 100 13.47 9.40 3.25
C LEU A 100 14.75 8.62 3.51
N SER A 101 14.62 7.29 3.54
CA SER A 101 15.76 6.38 3.45
C SER A 101 16.46 6.52 2.09
N ALA A 102 17.69 6.01 1.99
CA ALA A 102 18.40 6.00 0.70
C ALA A 102 17.68 5.15 -0.36
N GLU A 103 17.00 4.07 0.06
CA GLU A 103 16.23 3.20 -0.83
C GLU A 103 15.01 3.92 -1.41
N ASP A 104 14.23 4.58 -0.56
CA ASP A 104 13.03 5.31 -0.99
C ASP A 104 13.38 6.54 -1.81
N ALA A 105 14.44 7.24 -1.42
CA ALA A 105 14.95 8.38 -2.17
C ALA A 105 15.39 7.98 -3.59
N ALA A 106 15.99 6.79 -3.75
CA ALA A 106 16.34 6.26 -5.07
C ALA A 106 15.11 5.93 -5.93
N ILE A 107 14.04 5.41 -5.33
CA ILE A 107 12.77 5.16 -6.05
C ILE A 107 12.10 6.48 -6.46
N LEU A 108 12.19 7.50 -5.61
CA LEU A 108 11.58 8.82 -5.83
C LEU A 108 12.48 9.80 -6.61
N ASP A 109 13.67 9.36 -7.02
CA ASP A 109 14.67 10.19 -7.72
C ASP A 109 14.97 11.52 -6.99
N CYS A 110 15.24 11.43 -5.69
CA CYS A 110 15.57 12.58 -4.85
C CYS A 110 16.72 12.28 -3.90
N ALA A 111 17.16 13.29 -3.15
CA ALA A 111 18.25 13.14 -2.20
C ALA A 111 17.84 12.30 -0.98
N PRO A 112 18.67 11.36 -0.49
CA PRO A 112 18.45 10.71 0.81
C PRO A 112 18.27 11.72 1.93
N GLY A 113 17.34 11.46 2.84
CA GLY A 113 16.96 12.39 3.90
C GLY A 113 16.10 13.57 3.43
N ALA A 114 15.60 13.59 2.19
CA ALA A 114 14.59 14.57 1.80
C ALA A 114 13.30 14.40 2.64
N PRO A 115 12.66 15.51 3.08
CA PRO A 115 11.40 15.43 3.82
C PRO A 115 10.24 15.10 2.87
N PHE A 116 9.44 14.10 3.23
CA PHE A 116 8.24 13.71 2.51
C PHE A 116 7.02 13.66 3.42
N LEU A 117 5.85 13.96 2.84
CA LEU A 117 4.58 13.72 3.51
C LEU A 117 4.35 12.22 3.60
N ARG A 118 4.17 11.71 4.81
CA ARG A 118 3.84 10.32 5.04
C ARG A 118 2.43 10.19 5.58
N THR A 119 1.64 9.35 4.92
CA THR A 119 0.35 8.92 5.43
C THR A 119 0.43 7.46 5.84
N ARG A 120 -0.17 7.14 6.98
CA ARG A 120 -0.40 5.76 7.43
C ARG A 120 -1.88 5.58 7.65
N ARG A 121 -2.43 4.49 7.14
CA ARG A 121 -3.84 4.17 7.28
C ARG A 121 -4.03 2.74 7.75
N LEU A 122 -4.87 2.57 8.77
CA LEU A 122 -5.41 1.28 9.16
C LEU A 122 -6.89 1.26 8.78
N THR A 123 -7.28 0.29 7.97
CA THR A 123 -8.66 0.12 7.50
C THR A 123 -9.18 -1.23 7.94
N ARG A 124 -10.40 -1.25 8.47
CA ARG A 124 -11.08 -2.43 8.99
C ARG A 124 -12.39 -2.66 8.25
N ALA A 125 -12.80 -3.91 8.19
CA ALA A 125 -14.14 -4.27 7.72
C ALA A 125 -15.12 -4.12 8.90
N ALA A 126 -16.41 -4.37 8.65
CA ALA A 126 -17.45 -4.18 9.66
C ALA A 126 -17.30 -5.14 10.86
N ASP A 127 -16.61 -6.27 10.67
CA ASP A 127 -16.34 -7.30 11.68
C ASP A 127 -15.05 -7.08 12.49
N GLY A 128 -14.25 -6.06 12.14
CA GLY A 128 -13.03 -5.66 12.85
C GLY A 128 -11.78 -5.68 11.99
#